data_AF-A0A813HNQ3-F1
#
_entry.id   AF-A0A813HNQ3-F1
#
_cell.length_a   1.000
_cell.length_b   1.000
_cell.length_c   1.000
_cell.angle_alpha   90.00
_cell.angle_beta   90.00
_cell.angle_gamma   90.00
#
_symmetry.space_group_name_H-M   'P 1'
#
loop_
_entity.id
_entity.type
_entity.pdbx_description
1 polymer ?
#
loop_
_entity_poly.entity_id
_entity_poly.type
_entity_poly.pdbx_seq_one_letter_code
_entity_poly.pdbx_strand_id
1 'polypeptide(L)'
;MSLKEELRGRSVQELKQMLRDEGYDADQIRGVEKDELVDKLLILRANPAEEDEFPLPLYSNCMPQFILRAIFLAVILFFTFRMFMGHHWNVLLLLLVSAVLTVRNIQVRKEKAEKRRKRV
;
A
#
# COMPACT_ATOMS: atom_id res chain seq x y z
N MET A 1 13.42 20.09 -45.30
CA MET A 1 12.05 19.60 -45.59
C MET A 1 11.41 19.28 -44.26
N SER A 2 10.29 19.92 -43.95
CA SER A 2 9.63 19.67 -42.66
C SER A 2 8.96 18.29 -42.69
N LEU A 3 8.95 17.58 -41.56
CA LEU A 3 8.29 16.28 -41.42
C LEU A 3 6.81 16.31 -41.87
N LYS A 4 6.16 17.47 -41.70
CA LYS A 4 4.80 17.76 -42.14
C LYS A 4 4.65 17.74 -43.67
N GLU A 5 5.63 18.26 -44.40
CA GLU A 5 5.64 18.23 -45.88
C GLU A 5 5.81 16.81 -46.41
N GLU A 6 6.64 16.00 -45.73
CA GLU A 6 6.84 14.59 -46.10
C GLU A 6 5.56 13.76 -45.88
N LEU A 7 4.88 13.95 -44.75
CA LEU A 7 3.61 13.28 -44.44
C LEU A 7 2.47 13.73 -45.37
N ARG A 8 2.42 15.01 -45.76
CA ARG A 8 1.44 15.51 -46.75
C ARG A 8 1.66 14.95 -48.16
N GLY A 9 2.90 14.64 -48.52
CA GLY A 9 3.27 14.01 -49.78
C GLY A 9 2.84 12.55 -49.91
N ARG A 10 2.58 11.86 -48.79
CA ARG A 10 2.21 10.45 -48.78
C ARG A 10 0.75 10.20 -49.14
N SER A 11 0.45 8.99 -49.58
CA SER A 11 -0.93 8.59 -49.91
C SER A 11 -1.76 8.39 -48.63
N VAL A 12 -3.08 8.57 -48.73
CA VAL A 12 -3.98 8.35 -47.58
C VAL A 12 -3.90 6.89 -47.09
N GLN A 13 -3.67 5.94 -48.00
CA GLN A 13 -3.50 4.53 -47.63
C GLN A 13 -2.23 4.30 -46.81
N GLU A 14 -1.11 4.92 -47.20
CA GLU A 14 0.15 4.84 -46.45
C GLU A 14 0.04 5.47 -45.05
N LEU A 15 -0.64 6.62 -44.93
CA LEU A 15 -0.88 7.28 -43.64
C LEU A 15 -1.72 6.39 -42.71
N LYS A 16 -2.76 5.74 -43.24
CA LYS A 16 -3.58 4.80 -42.49
C LYS A 16 -2.82 3.54 -42.09
N GLN A 17 -1.89 3.09 -42.93
CA GLN A 17 -1.06 1.93 -42.63
C GLN A 17 -0.06 2.24 -41.51
N MET A 18 0.60 3.41 -41.56
CA MET A 18 1.50 3.85 -40.48
C MET A 18 0.80 3.96 -39.12
N LEU A 19 -0.43 4.47 -39.08
CA LEU A 19 -1.22 4.51 -37.83
C LEU A 19 -1.58 3.12 -37.30
N ARG A 20 -1.87 2.16 -38.18
CA ARG A 20 -2.13 0.76 -37.77
C ARG A 20 -0.87 0.09 -37.25
N ASP A 21 0.28 0.36 -37.86
CA ASP A 21 1.57 -0.17 -37.42
C ASP A 21 1.94 0.39 -36.02
N GLU A 22 1.45 1.57 -35.66
CA GLU A 22 1.56 2.17 -34.32
C GLU A 22 0.46 1.70 -33.33
N GLY A 23 -0.45 0.82 -33.73
CA GLY A 23 -1.44 0.21 -32.83
C GLY A 23 -2.81 0.89 -32.78
N TYR A 24 -3.10 1.87 -33.66
CA TYR A 24 -4.43 2.50 -33.72
C TYR A 24 -5.51 1.58 -34.30
N ASP A 25 -6.68 1.61 -33.67
CA ASP A 25 -7.84 0.85 -34.09
C ASP A 25 -8.36 1.26 -35.48
N ALA A 26 -8.58 0.27 -36.34
CA ALA A 26 -9.04 0.46 -37.73
C ALA A 26 -10.40 1.18 -37.83
N ASP A 27 -11.23 1.05 -36.79
CA ASP A 27 -12.55 1.69 -36.71
C ASP A 27 -12.44 3.18 -36.40
N GLN A 28 -11.43 3.62 -35.66
CA GLN A 28 -11.14 5.04 -35.42
C GLN A 28 -10.55 5.76 -36.65
N ILE A 29 -10.04 4.99 -37.62
CA ILE A 29 -9.38 5.48 -38.85
C ILE A 29 -10.39 5.62 -40.02
N ARG A 30 -11.63 5.17 -39.84
CA ARG A 30 -12.65 5.11 -40.91
C ARG A 30 -13.41 6.44 -41.01
N GLY A 31 -13.16 7.19 -42.09
CA GLY A 31 -13.83 8.48 -42.36
C GLY A 31 -13.01 9.73 -42.00
N VAL A 32 -11.80 9.55 -41.47
CA VAL A 32 -10.87 10.62 -41.09
C VAL A 32 -10.26 11.28 -42.34
N GLU A 33 -10.20 12.61 -42.33
CA GLU A 33 -9.63 13.40 -43.42
C GLU A 33 -8.10 13.30 -43.49
N LYS A 34 -7.52 13.59 -44.67
CA LYS A 34 -6.07 13.45 -44.89
C LYS A 34 -5.25 14.33 -43.94
N ASP A 35 -5.70 15.57 -43.71
CA ASP A 35 -4.99 16.51 -42.84
C ASP A 35 -5.04 16.06 -41.36
N GLU A 36 -6.15 15.48 -40.90
CA GLU A 36 -6.28 14.94 -39.54
C GLU A 36 -5.37 13.72 -39.31
N LEU A 37 -5.17 12.88 -40.32
CA LEU A 37 -4.21 11.76 -40.25
C LEU A 37 -2.77 12.26 -40.13
N VAL A 38 -2.42 13.33 -40.85
CA VAL A 38 -1.09 13.94 -40.77
C VAL A 38 -0.86 14.56 -39.39
N ASP A 39 -1.84 15.27 -38.85
CA ASP A 39 -1.73 15.89 -37.54
C ASP A 39 -1.64 14.84 -36.41
N LYS A 40 -2.41 13.73 -36.48
CA LYS A 40 -2.27 12.60 -35.54
C LYS A 40 -0.88 11.97 -35.58
N LEU A 41 -0.35 11.70 -36.77
CA LEU A 41 1.01 11.14 -36.93
C LEU A 41 2.10 12.11 -36.47
N LEU A 42 1.90 13.42 -36.61
CA LEU A 42 2.83 14.43 -36.08
C LEU A 42 2.83 14.44 -34.55
N ILE A 43 1.67 14.29 -33.92
CA ILE A 43 1.53 14.22 -32.45
C ILE A 43 2.19 12.95 -31.91
N LEU A 44 1.90 11.80 -32.52
CA LEU A 44 2.47 10.50 -32.12
C LEU A 44 3.99 10.48 -32.22
N ARG A 45 4.53 11.04 -33.30
CA ARG A 45 5.97 11.10 -33.51
C ARG A 45 6.66 12.13 -32.61
N ALA A 46 5.95 13.16 -32.17
CA ALA A 46 6.44 14.15 -31.22
C ALA A 46 6.33 13.66 -29.76
N ASN A 47 5.42 12.75 -29.45
CA ASN A 47 5.18 12.24 -28.12
C ASN A 47 4.90 10.73 -28.15
N PRO A 48 5.92 9.86 -27.97
CA PRO A 48 5.79 8.41 -28.07
C PRO A 48 5.02 7.75 -26.91
N ALA A 49 4.37 8.54 -26.06
CA ALA A 49 3.53 8.03 -24.99
C ALA A 49 2.10 7.92 -25.53
N GLU A 50 1.54 6.71 -25.50
CA GLU A 50 0.11 6.45 -25.70
C GLU A 50 -0.68 7.50 -24.90
N GLU A 51 -1.50 8.29 -25.58
CA GLU A 51 -2.52 9.09 -24.90
C GLU A 51 -3.45 8.10 -24.21
N ASP A 52 -3.25 7.93 -22.91
CA ASP A 52 -4.10 7.12 -22.05
C ASP A 52 -5.50 7.73 -22.10
N GLU A 53 -6.39 7.13 -22.91
CA GLU A 53 -7.74 7.62 -23.22
C GLU A 53 -8.60 7.77 -21.94
N PHE A 54 -8.14 7.17 -20.84
CA PHE A 54 -8.66 7.34 -19.50
C PHE A 54 -7.51 7.65 -18.53
N PRO A 55 -7.21 8.93 -18.21
CA PRO A 55 -6.30 9.22 -17.12
C PRO A 55 -6.91 8.64 -15.84
N LEU A 56 -6.36 7.51 -15.37
CA LEU A 56 -6.75 6.90 -14.12
C LEU A 56 -6.70 7.99 -13.03
N PRO A 57 -7.75 8.16 -12.20
CA PRO A 57 -7.77 9.14 -11.13
C PRO A 57 -6.89 8.66 -9.96
N LEU A 58 -5.62 8.39 -10.23
CA LEU A 58 -4.63 7.88 -9.28
C LEU A 58 -4.29 8.89 -8.18
N TYR A 59 -4.60 10.19 -8.39
CA TYR A 59 -4.15 11.24 -7.48
C TYR A 59 -5.20 11.82 -6.53
N SER A 60 -6.51 11.59 -6.72
CA SER A 60 -7.49 12.42 -6.01
C SER A 60 -8.12 11.77 -4.76
N ASN A 61 -8.26 10.44 -4.70
CA ASN A 61 -9.00 9.79 -3.59
C ASN A 61 -8.29 8.65 -2.84
N CYS A 62 -7.18 8.11 -3.37
CA CYS A 62 -6.53 6.97 -2.73
C CYS A 62 -5.67 7.36 -1.51
N MET A 63 -4.96 8.49 -1.56
CA MET A 63 -4.09 8.94 -0.47
C MET A 63 -4.86 9.29 0.82
N PRO A 64 -5.97 10.05 0.77
CA PRO A 64 -6.78 10.32 1.96
C PRO A 64 -7.33 9.05 2.60
N GLN A 65 -7.81 8.08 1.79
CA GLN A 65 -8.29 6.79 2.30
C GLN A 65 -7.17 5.95 2.91
N PHE A 66 -5.97 5.98 2.34
CA PHE A 66 -4.80 5.30 2.90
C PHE A 66 -4.40 5.88 4.25
N ILE A 67 -4.34 7.21 4.35
CA ILE A 67 -4.04 7.92 5.62
C ILE A 67 -5.10 7.57 6.68
N LEU A 68 -6.38 7.57 6.32
CA LEU A 68 -7.46 7.24 7.24
C LEU A 68 -7.34 5.80 7.77
N ARG A 69 -7.01 4.84 6.89
CA ARG A 69 -6.78 3.43 7.27
C ARG A 69 -5.56 3.27 8.18
N ALA A 70 -4.48 4.01 7.91
CA ALA A 70 -3.27 3.98 8.73
C ALA A 70 -3.53 4.52 10.15
N ILE A 71 -4.26 5.63 10.28
CA ILE A 71 -4.65 6.20 11.57
C ILE A 71 -5.52 5.21 12.36
N PHE A 72 -6.51 4.61 11.70
CA PHE A 72 -7.41 3.66 12.34
C PHE A 72 -6.66 2.42 12.85
N LEU A 73 -5.72 1.89 12.06
CA LEU A 73 -4.86 0.77 12.46
C LEU A 73 -3.98 1.15 13.67
N ALA A 74 -3.39 2.34 13.67
CA ALA A 74 -2.56 2.81 14.77
C ALA A 74 -3.34 2.94 16.09
N VAL A 75 -4.59 3.43 16.03
CA VAL A 75 -5.49 3.53 17.20
C VAL A 75 -5.84 2.15 17.73
N ILE A 76 -6.16 1.19 16.86
CA ILE A 76 -6.46 -0.19 17.26
C ILE A 76 -5.23 -0.80 17.94
N LEU A 77 -4.06 -0.71 17.30
CA LEU A 77 -2.82 -1.26 17.84
C LEU A 77 -2.51 -0.64 19.21
N PHE A 78 -2.61 0.67 19.35
CA PHE A 78 -2.39 1.36 20.63
C PHE A 78 -3.38 0.89 21.71
N PHE A 79 -4.66 0.77 21.37
CA PHE A 79 -5.70 0.33 22.30
C PHE A 79 -5.50 -1.13 22.73
N THR A 80 -5.22 -2.02 21.79
CA THR A 80 -4.90 -3.42 22.05
C THR A 80 -3.65 -3.53 22.92
N PHE A 81 -2.57 -2.82 22.59
CA PHE A 81 -1.34 -2.85 23.38
C PHE A 81 -1.55 -2.35 24.82
N ARG A 82 -2.34 -1.28 24.99
CA ARG A 82 -2.73 -0.76 26.30
C ARG A 82 -3.54 -1.76 27.11
N MET A 83 -4.51 -2.44 26.48
CA MET A 83 -5.32 -3.48 27.12
C MET A 83 -4.47 -4.68 27.57
N PHE A 84 -3.59 -5.17 26.69
CA PHE A 84 -2.72 -6.30 27.00
C PHE A 84 -1.68 -5.95 28.08
N MET A 85 -1.01 -4.81 27.97
CA MET A 85 -0.04 -4.34 28.97
C MET A 85 -0.69 -4.19 30.35
N GLY A 86 -1.90 -3.63 30.43
CA GLY A 86 -2.63 -3.51 31.69
C GLY A 86 -2.90 -4.87 32.37
N HIS A 87 -3.19 -5.90 31.58
CA HIS A 87 -3.40 -7.25 32.12
C HIS A 87 -2.10 -7.93 32.55
N HIS A 88 -1.03 -7.80 31.76
CA HIS A 88 0.27 -8.40 32.08
C HIS A 88 0.91 -7.80 33.34
N TRP A 89 0.76 -6.50 33.58
CA TRP A 89 1.23 -5.87 34.82
C TRP A 89 0.54 -6.42 36.05
N ASN A 90 -0.78 -6.64 35.99
CA ASN A 90 -1.54 -7.23 37.09
C ASN A 90 -1.14 -8.68 37.36
N VAL A 91 -0.93 -9.47 36.31
CA VAL A 91 -0.46 -10.87 36.42
C VAL A 91 0.96 -10.93 37.00
N LEU A 92 1.87 -10.06 36.54
CA LEU A 92 3.24 -10.02 37.02
C LEU A 92 3.31 -9.59 38.49
N LEU A 93 2.47 -8.63 38.90
CA LEU A 93 2.35 -8.20 40.29
C LEU A 93 1.76 -9.32 41.17
N LEU A 94 0.74 -10.04 40.70
CA LEU A 94 0.18 -11.22 41.37
C LEU A 94 1.24 -12.32 41.54
N LEU A 95 2.02 -12.61 40.51
CA LEU A 95 3.10 -13.60 40.57
C LEU A 95 4.17 -13.19 41.59
N LEU A 96 4.60 -11.93 41.59
CA LEU A 96 5.56 -11.41 42.57
C LEU A 96 5.04 -11.54 44.01
N VAL A 97 3.80 -11.11 44.26
CA VAL A 97 3.18 -11.22 45.60
C VAL A 97 3.07 -12.68 46.03
N SER A 98 2.64 -13.58 45.14
CA SER A 98 2.53 -15.01 45.43
C SER A 98 3.89 -15.65 45.72
N ALA A 99 4.95 -15.26 45.00
CA ALA A 99 6.30 -15.74 45.21
C ALA A 99 6.84 -15.29 46.59
N VAL A 100 6.66 -14.02 46.95
CA VAL A 100 7.06 -13.48 48.26
C VAL A 100 6.36 -14.23 49.40
N LEU A 101 5.05 -14.45 49.29
CA LEU A 101 4.28 -15.21 50.29
C LEU A 101 4.74 -16.66 50.40
N THR A 102 5.05 -17.29 49.26
CA THR A 102 5.52 -18.68 49.22
C THR A 102 6.89 -18.81 49.90
N VAL A 103 7.82 -17.90 49.61
CA VAL A 103 9.14 -17.87 50.24
C VAL A 103 9.01 -17.67 51.75
N ARG A 104 8.18 -16.71 52.20
CA ARG A 104 7.92 -16.47 53.63
C ARG A 104 7.32 -17.72 54.30
N ASN A 105 6.36 -18.37 53.68
CA ASN A 105 5.76 -19.59 54.22
C ASN A 105 6.77 -20.73 54.34
N ILE A 106 7.66 -20.90 53.36
CA ILE A 106 8.72 -21.90 53.42
C ILE A 106 9.70 -21.58 54.56
N GLN A 107 10.12 -20.33 54.70
CA GLN A 107 11.01 -19.89 55.80
C GLN A 107 10.37 -20.18 57.16
N VAL A 108 9.12 -19.78 57.38
CA VAL A 108 8.39 -20.03 58.63
C VAL A 108 8.23 -21.53 58.90
N ARG A 109 7.98 -22.35 57.86
CA ARG A 109 7.91 -23.82 58.02
C ARG A 109 9.26 -24.42 58.42
N LYS A 110 10.37 -23.94 57.83
CA LYS A 110 11.73 -24.37 58.18
C LYS A 110 12.06 -24.01 59.63
N GLU A 111 11.81 -22.77 60.06
CA GLU A 111 12.02 -22.34 61.44
C GLU A 111 11.17 -23.13 62.43
N LYS A 112 9.89 -23.40 62.11
CA LYS A 112 9.02 -24.24 62.95
C LYS A 112 9.52 -25.68 63.04
N ALA A 113 10.03 -26.25 61.94
CA ALA A 113 10.59 -27.59 61.93
C ALA A 113 11.87 -27.69 62.77
N GLU A 114 12.77 -26.70 62.67
CA GLU A 114 13.98 -26.63 63.50
C GLU A 114 13.65 -26.48 64.99
N LYS A 115 12.70 -25.61 65.35
CA LYS A 115 12.24 -25.44 66.74
C LYS A 115 11.57 -26.68 67.32
N ARG A 116 10.96 -27.53 66.49
CA ARG A 116 10.42 -28.84 66.91
C ARG A 116 11.53 -29.88 67.10
N ARG A 117 12.51 -29.93 66.20
CA ARG A 117 13.66 -30.83 66.31
C ARG A 117 14.53 -30.55 67.54
N LYS A 118 14.65 -29.29 67.97
CA LYS A 118 15.37 -28.91 69.19
C LYS A 118 14.59 -29.17 70.49
N ARG A 119 13.31 -29.56 70.40
CA ARG A 119 12.42 -29.82 71.55
C ARG A 119 12.21 -31.31 71.83
N VAL A 120 12.68 -32.18 70.94
CA VAL A 120 12.75 -33.64 71.08
C VAL A 120 14.19 -33.98 71.44
#